data_AF-A0A3E1P2K5-F1
#
_entry.id   AF-A0A3E1P2K5-F1
#
_cell.length_a   1.000
_cell.length_b   1.000
_cell.length_c   1.000
_cell.angle_alpha   90.00
_cell.angle_beta   90.00
_cell.angle_gamma   90.00
#
_symmetry.space_group_name_H-M   'P 1'
#
loop_
_entity.id
_entity.type
_entity.pdbx_description
1 polymer ?
#
loop_
_entity_poly.entity_id
_entity_poly.type
_entity_poly.pdbx_seq_one_letter_code
_entity_poly.pdbx_strand_id
1 'polypeptide(L)'
;MLLLLAAMVVTLKAAAQGEQGLQAAEATIKGYFPYAVNLMYAIGALVGIVGAVKVYNKWSAGDQDTSKVASSWFGACIFLVVVATILKAFYKV
;
A
#
# COMPACT_ATOMS: atom_id res chain seq x y z
N MET A 1 -24.80 10.15 -45.89
CA MET A 1 -23.57 9.33 -45.83
C MET A 1 -22.42 10.02 -45.08
N LEU A 2 -22.10 11.29 -45.41
CA LEU A 2 -21.06 12.06 -44.72
C LEU A 2 -21.29 12.26 -43.21
N LEU A 3 -22.55 12.49 -42.79
CA LEU A 3 -22.93 12.67 -41.39
C LEU A 3 -22.74 11.40 -40.54
N LEU A 4 -22.97 10.23 -41.13
CA LEU A 4 -22.79 8.92 -40.47
C LEU A 4 -21.31 8.61 -40.23
N LEU A 5 -20.46 8.95 -41.20
CA LEU A 5 -19.00 8.85 -41.07
C LEU A 5 -18.46 9.76 -39.96
N ALA A 6 -18.94 11.00 -39.88
CA ALA A 6 -18.54 11.93 -38.82
C ALA A 6 -18.94 11.42 -37.41
N ALA A 7 -20.15 10.86 -37.27
CA ALA A 7 -20.61 10.27 -36.01
C ALA A 7 -19.75 9.06 -35.58
N MET A 8 -19.33 8.21 -36.52
CA MET A 8 -18.42 7.08 -36.26
C MET A 8 -17.04 7.53 -35.78
N VAL A 9 -16.49 8.62 -36.34
CA VAL A 9 -15.18 9.16 -35.93
C VAL A 9 -15.23 9.74 -34.52
N VAL A 10 -16.35 10.38 -34.14
CA VAL A 10 -16.54 10.93 -32.78
C VAL A 10 -16.64 9.82 -31.74
N THR A 11 -17.38 8.74 -32.01
CA THR A 11 -17.49 7.61 -31.08
C THR A 11 -16.18 6.84 -30.93
N LEU A 12 -15.40 6.68 -32.00
CA LEU A 12 -14.04 6.10 -31.94
C LEU A 12 -13.08 6.96 -31.11
N LYS A 13 -13.14 8.29 -31.24
CA LYS A 13 -12.31 9.20 -30.42
C LYS A 13 -12.72 9.20 -28.95
N ALA A 14 -14.00 9.14 -28.64
CA ALA A 14 -14.48 9.05 -27.25
C ALA A 14 -14.08 7.72 -26.58
N ALA A 15 -14.13 6.60 -27.32
CA ALA A 15 -13.65 5.31 -26.84
C ALA A 15 -12.12 5.32 -26.59
N ALA A 16 -11.34 5.89 -27.50
CA ALA A 16 -9.89 6.03 -27.35
C ALA A 16 -9.49 6.98 -26.20
N GLN A 17 -10.26 8.05 -25.97
CA GLN A 17 -10.06 8.96 -24.83
C GLN A 17 -10.36 8.31 -23.48
N GLY A 18 -11.34 7.40 -23.42
CA GLY A 18 -11.63 6.64 -22.21
C GLY A 18 -10.47 5.75 -21.78
N GLU A 19 -9.88 5.02 -22.73
CA GLU A 19 -8.72 4.16 -22.48
C GLU A 19 -7.46 4.96 -22.11
N GLN A 20 -7.18 6.05 -22.84
CA GLN A 20 -6.06 6.95 -22.52
C GLN A 20 -6.23 7.62 -21.15
N GLY A 21 -7.46 8.04 -20.81
CA GLY A 21 -7.76 8.63 -19.50
C GLY A 21 -7.50 7.65 -18.35
N LEU A 22 -7.89 6.37 -18.53
CA LEU A 22 -7.66 5.34 -17.53
C LEU A 22 -6.17 4.99 -17.38
N GLN A 23 -5.42 4.93 -18.49
CA GLN A 23 -3.97 4.74 -18.47
C GLN A 23 -3.23 5.90 -17.79
N ALA A 24 -3.67 7.15 -18.01
CA ALA A 24 -3.10 8.32 -17.36
C ALA A 24 -3.37 8.34 -15.84
N ALA A 25 -4.58 7.96 -15.43
CA ALA A 25 -4.94 7.81 -14.02
C ALA A 25 -4.11 6.71 -13.34
N GLU A 26 -3.94 5.56 -14.00
CA GLU A 26 -3.10 4.47 -13.51
C GLU A 26 -1.63 4.89 -13.35
N ALA A 27 -1.06 5.58 -14.34
CA ALA A 27 0.30 6.09 -14.29
C ALA A 27 0.51 7.07 -13.12
N THR A 28 -0.48 7.92 -12.87
CA THR A 28 -0.47 8.87 -11.75
C THR A 28 -0.49 8.13 -10.41
N ILE A 29 -1.37 7.13 -10.25
CA ILE A 29 -1.46 6.31 -9.03
C ILE A 29 -0.15 5.54 -8.81
N LYS A 30 0.42 4.94 -9.86
CA LYS A 30 1.71 4.27 -9.81
C LYS A 30 2.84 5.22 -9.39
N GLY A 31 2.81 6.47 -9.84
CA GLY A 31 3.78 7.50 -9.45
C GLY A 31 3.77 7.83 -7.96
N TYR A 32 2.61 7.72 -7.29
CA TYR A 32 2.50 7.95 -5.85
C TYR A 32 2.88 6.73 -5.00
N PHE A 33 2.92 5.54 -5.59
CA PHE A 33 3.13 4.29 -4.86
C PHE A 33 4.46 4.23 -4.07
N PRO A 34 5.61 4.66 -4.62
CA PRO A 34 6.87 4.69 -3.87
C PRO A 34 6.81 5.58 -2.61
N TYR A 35 6.15 6.74 -2.70
CA TYR A 35 5.98 7.64 -1.57
C TYR A 35 5.08 7.03 -0.49
N ALA A 36 3.99 6.39 -0.90
CA ALA A 36 3.08 5.69 0.01
C ALA A 36 3.78 4.53 0.74
N VAL A 37 4.60 3.76 0.02
CA VAL A 37 5.40 2.65 0.58
C VAL A 37 6.42 3.17 1.61
N ASN A 38 7.14 4.25 1.30
CA ASN A 38 8.09 4.85 2.23
C ASN A 38 7.40 5.37 3.51
N LEU A 39 6.23 5.99 3.36
CA LEU A 39 5.43 6.43 4.50
C LEU A 39 4.97 5.23 5.36
N MET A 40 4.55 4.14 4.73
CA MET A 40 4.17 2.91 5.44
C MET A 40 5.34 2.34 6.24
N TYR A 41 6.56 2.32 5.68
CA TYR A 41 7.75 1.89 6.42
C TYR A 41 8.05 2.78 7.61
N ALA A 42 7.95 4.11 7.44
CA ALA A 42 8.15 5.06 8.53
C ALA A 42 7.14 4.85 9.68
N ILE A 43 5.85 4.70 9.35
CA ILE A 43 4.80 4.43 10.35
C ILE A 43 5.02 3.06 11.01
N GLY A 44 5.36 2.04 10.22
CA GLY A 44 5.64 0.70 10.73
C GLY A 44 6.81 0.68 11.72
N ALA A 45 7.87 1.44 11.44
CA ALA A 45 9.00 1.60 12.35
C ALA A 45 8.58 2.27 13.68
N LEU A 46 7.79 3.35 13.61
CA LEU A 46 7.30 4.05 14.81
C LEU A 46 6.43 3.14 15.68
N VAL A 47 5.45 2.45 15.08
CA VAL A 47 4.57 1.53 15.81
C VAL A 47 5.34 0.33 16.36
N GLY A 48 6.34 -0.16 15.62
CA GLY A 48 7.25 -1.21 16.06
C GLY A 48 8.01 -0.84 17.34
N ILE A 49 8.57 0.37 17.40
CA ILE A 49 9.26 0.90 18.59
C ILE A 49 8.30 1.01 19.79
N VAL A 50 7.10 1.57 19.58
CA VAL A 50 6.09 1.69 20.65
C VAL A 50 5.70 0.31 21.21
N GLY A 51 5.54 -0.68 20.33
CA GLY A 51 5.28 -2.06 20.73
C GLY A 51 6.41 -2.68 21.54
N ALA A 52 7.67 -2.44 21.15
CA ALA A 52 8.85 -2.91 21.87
C ALA A 52 8.92 -2.35 23.29
N VAL A 53 8.63 -1.04 23.46
CA VAL A 53 8.56 -0.39 24.78
C VAL A 53 7.48 -1.04 25.65
N LYS A 54 6.31 -1.38 25.09
CA LYS A 54 5.26 -2.09 25.84
C LYS A 54 5.70 -3.48 26.30
N VAL A 55 6.38 -4.24 25.44
CA VAL A 55 6.91 -5.57 25.78
C VAL A 55 7.94 -5.44 26.91
N TYR A 56 8.86 -4.49 26.79
CA TYR A 56 9.88 -4.23 27.82
C TYR A 56 9.26 -3.87 29.17
N ASN A 57 8.24 -3.01 29.17
CA ASN A 57 7.56 -2.60 30.41
C ASN A 57 6.86 -3.78 31.10
N LYS A 58 6.18 -4.66 30.33
CA LYS A 58 5.56 -5.87 30.89
C LYS A 58 6.59 -6.85 31.43
N TRP A 59 7.70 -7.04 30.71
CA TRP A 59 8.81 -7.87 31.17
C TRP A 59 9.39 -7.35 32.49
N SER A 60 9.69 -6.05 32.54
CA SER A 60 10.25 -5.39 33.72
C SER A 60 9.31 -5.43 34.93
N ALA A 61 7.99 -5.47 34.71
CA ALA A 61 6.99 -5.58 35.76
C ALA A 61 6.75 -7.03 36.25
N GLY A 62 7.40 -8.04 35.65
CA GLY A 62 7.20 -9.44 36.02
C GLY A 62 5.84 -10.00 35.60
N ASP A 63 5.20 -9.40 34.59
CA ASP A 63 3.88 -9.80 34.11
C ASP A 63 3.92 -11.19 33.46
N GLN A 64 3.02 -12.09 33.87
CA GLN A 64 2.94 -13.46 33.34
C GLN A 64 2.56 -13.51 31.86
N ASP A 65 1.92 -12.45 31.33
CA ASP A 65 1.55 -12.36 29.92
C ASP A 65 2.67 -11.83 29.01
N THR A 66 3.87 -11.58 29.53
CA THR A 66 4.99 -11.00 28.75
C THR A 66 5.28 -11.82 27.50
N SER A 67 5.36 -13.15 27.59
CA SER A 67 5.63 -14.03 26.44
C SER A 67 4.54 -13.94 25.36
N LYS A 68 3.28 -13.77 25.78
CA LYS A 68 2.13 -13.59 24.87
C LYS A 68 2.18 -12.24 24.16
N VAL A 69 2.53 -11.18 24.89
CA VAL A 69 2.63 -9.83 24.32
C VAL A 69 3.86 -9.69 23.42
N ALA A 70 4.99 -10.29 23.79
CA ALA A 70 6.21 -10.32 23.00
C ALA A 70 6.01 -11.07 21.67
N SER A 71 5.39 -12.26 21.72
CA SER A 71 5.12 -13.05 20.52
C SER A 71 4.11 -12.38 19.58
N SER A 72 3.05 -11.76 20.13
CA SER A 72 2.07 -11.00 19.36
C SER A 72 2.70 -9.78 18.67
N TRP A 73 3.52 -9.00 19.39
CA TRP A 73 4.26 -7.88 18.83
C TRP A 73 5.22 -8.32 17.71
N PHE A 74 6.00 -9.37 17.96
CA PHE A 74 6.95 -9.88 16.97
C PHE A 74 6.25 -10.38 15.71
N GLY A 75 5.13 -11.10 15.84
CA GLY A 75 4.30 -11.52 14.71
C GLY A 75 3.77 -10.34 13.90
N ALA A 76 3.32 -9.27 14.57
CA ALA A 76 2.88 -8.05 13.90
C ALA A 76 4.01 -7.34 13.14
N CYS A 77 5.23 -7.33 13.69
CA CYS A 77 6.40 -6.78 12.99
C CYS A 77 6.75 -7.56 11.72
N ILE A 78 6.72 -8.90 11.77
CA ILE A 78 6.95 -9.74 10.58
C ILE A 78 5.87 -9.48 9.53
N PHE A 79 4.60 -9.43 9.95
CA PHE A 79 3.48 -9.17 9.06
C PHE A 79 3.65 -7.83 8.30
N LEU A 80 4.05 -6.76 8.99
CA LEU A 80 4.30 -5.46 8.35
C LEU A 80 5.38 -5.53 7.25
N VAL A 81 6.46 -6.28 7.48
CA VAL A 81 7.53 -6.45 6.47
C VAL A 81 7.01 -7.22 5.26
N VAL A 82 6.25 -8.29 5.49
CA VAL A 82 5.68 -9.13 4.41
C VAL A 82 4.67 -8.35 3.57
N VAL A 83 3.78 -7.58 4.20
CA VAL A 83 2.81 -6.73 3.50
C VAL A 83 3.52 -5.72 2.60
N ALA A 84 4.61 -5.13 3.06
CA ALA A 84 5.36 -4.18 2.23
C ALA A 84 5.95 -4.83 0.97
N THR A 85 6.42 -6.07 1.06
CA THR A 85 6.88 -6.83 -0.11
C THR A 85 5.73 -7.18 -1.05
N ILE A 86 4.57 -7.58 -0.51
CA ILE A 86 3.38 -7.90 -1.31
C ILE A 86 2.86 -6.66 -2.06
N LEU A 87 2.80 -5.50 -1.40
CA LEU A 87 2.35 -4.25 -2.02
C LEU A 87 3.27 -3.83 -3.18
N LYS A 88 4.59 -3.96 -3.01
CA LYS A 88 5.56 -3.75 -4.10
C LYS A 88 5.33 -4.71 -5.26
N ALA A 89 5.11 -5.99 -4.97
CA ALA A 89 4.87 -7.03 -5.97
C ALA A 89 3.61 -6.79 -6.82
N PHE A 90 2.51 -6.28 -6.23
CA PHE A 90 1.28 -5.99 -6.98
C PHE A 90 1.43 -4.89 -8.03
N TYR A 91 2.26 -3.87 -7.76
CA TYR A 91 2.42 -2.73 -8.67
C TYR A 91 3.68 -2.79 -9.53
N LYS A 92 4.44 -3.88 -9.44
CA LYS A 92 5.74 -4.05 -10.12
C LYS A 92 6.67 -2.85 -9.87
N VAL A 93 6.66 -2.33 -8.65
CA VAL A 93 7.58 -1.29 -8.16
C VAL A 93 8.66 -1.94 -7.31
#